data_AF-A0A938UHP7-F1
#
_entry.id   AF-A0A938UHP7-F1
#
_cell.length_a   1.000
_cell.length_b   1.000
_cell.length_c   1.000
_cell.angle_alpha   90.00
_cell.angle_beta   90.00
_cell.angle_gamma   90.00
#
_symmetry.space_group_name_H-M   'P 1'
#
loop_
_entity.id
_entity.type
_entity.pdbx_description
1 polymer ?
#
loop_
_entity_poly.entity_id
_entity_poly.type
_entity_poly.pdbx_seq_one_letter_code
_entity_poly.pdbx_strand_id
1 'polypeptide(L)'
;MDPIVSNFLSKLEFGELKVFKNMGIIPFFTTVNHGSQYLTLKEALDKRLLTIAEVSQGGSVPELKVVNTAEIPVLLLDGEELAGAKQNRVLNTTILLKENSETIIPVSCTEQGRWAYTSRVFKASGNFMNRDTRVIKYNAVSRSLRDNLAYA
;
A
#
# COMPACT_ATOMS: atom_id res chain seq x y z
N MET A 1 20.17 24.30 1.43
CA MET A 1 18.93 23.56 1.66
C MET A 1 17.85 24.18 0.80
N ASP A 2 17.00 23.37 0.17
CA ASP A 2 15.92 23.88 -0.68
C ASP A 2 14.98 24.84 0.12
N PRO A 3 14.62 26.03 -0.44
CA PRO A 3 13.80 27.01 0.27
C PRO A 3 12.43 26.49 0.73
N ILE A 4 11.82 25.58 -0.03
CA ILE A 4 10.54 24.95 0.30
C ILE A 4 10.71 24.06 1.53
N VAL A 5 11.77 23.25 1.54
CA VAL A 5 12.06 22.35 2.66
C VAL A 5 12.37 23.15 3.92
N SER A 6 13.17 24.22 3.82
CA SER A 6 13.48 25.11 4.94
C SER A 6 12.23 25.76 5.54
N ASN A 7 11.35 26.28 4.69
CA ASN A 7 10.08 26.90 5.10
C ASN A 7 9.09 25.91 5.70
N PHE A 8 9.09 24.64 5.27
CA PHE A 8 8.27 23.60 5.89
C PHE A 8 8.80 23.25 7.28
N LEU A 9 10.10 22.99 7.42
CA LEU A 9 10.70 22.59 8.68
C LEU A 9 10.62 23.70 9.75
N SER A 10 10.72 24.97 9.35
CA SER A 10 10.61 26.10 10.29
C SER A 10 9.21 26.26 10.90
N LYS A 11 8.19 25.60 10.31
CA LYS A 11 6.79 25.61 10.77
C LYS A 11 6.38 24.28 11.41
N LEU A 12 7.34 23.41 11.74
CA LEU A 12 7.09 22.23 12.54
C LEU A 12 7.19 22.60 14.03
N GLU A 13 6.15 22.26 14.77
CA GLU A 13 6.10 22.40 16.22
C GLU A 13 6.15 21.02 16.86
N PHE A 14 7.08 20.83 17.80
CA PHE A 14 7.15 19.59 18.56
C PHE A 14 6.14 19.65 19.69
N GLY A 15 5.34 18.60 19.82
CA GLY A 15 4.54 18.40 21.02
C GLY A 15 5.35 17.81 22.17
N GLU A 16 4.67 17.54 23.27
CA GLU A 16 5.28 16.92 24.42
C GLU A 16 5.65 15.46 24.16
N LEU A 17 6.80 15.03 24.70
CA LEU A 17 7.17 13.62 24.75
C LEU A 17 6.11 12.83 25.53
N LYS A 18 5.45 11.89 24.85
CA LYS A 18 4.57 10.90 25.47
C LYS A 18 5.32 9.59 25.60
N VAL A 19 5.50 9.10 26.83
CA VAL A 19 6.20 7.84 27.11
C VAL A 19 5.22 6.79 27.60
N PHE A 20 5.32 5.58 27.06
CA PHE A 20 4.65 4.40 27.57
C PHE A 20 5.60 3.21 27.58
N LYS A 21 5.90 2.66 28.76
CA LYS A 21 6.91 1.61 28.97
C LYS A 21 8.26 2.02 28.33
N ASN A 22 8.76 1.23 27.38
CA ASN A 22 10.01 1.45 26.67
C ASN A 22 9.84 2.21 25.34
N MET A 23 8.70 2.89 25.12
CA MET A 23 8.42 3.65 23.91
C MET A 23 8.15 5.13 24.25
N GLY A 24 8.86 6.03 23.58
CA GLY A 24 8.61 7.47 23.61
C GLY A 24 8.18 7.98 22.24
N ILE A 25 7.16 8.83 22.19
CA ILE A 25 6.65 9.47 20.99
C ILE A 25 6.69 10.98 21.19
N ILE A 26 7.34 11.70 20.29
CA ILE A 26 7.27 13.16 20.20
C ILE A 26 6.45 13.47 18.95
N PRO A 27 5.19 13.91 19.09
CA PRO A 27 4.38 14.26 17.94
C PRO A 27 4.90 15.57 17.33
N PHE A 28 4.74 15.70 16.01
CA PHE A 28 5.04 16.92 15.28
C PHE A 28 3.74 17.49 14.74
N PHE A 29 3.54 18.78 14.89
CA PHE A 29 2.41 19.53 14.37
C PHE A 29 2.89 20.54 13.34
N THR A 30 2.04 20.88 12.39
CA THR A 30 2.31 21.99 11.47
C THR A 30 1.02 22.65 11.05
N THR A 31 1.08 23.96 10.88
CA THR A 31 -0.01 24.76 10.29
C THR A 31 0.01 24.71 8.76
N VAL A 32 1.07 24.13 8.17
CA VAL A 32 1.19 23.93 6.72
C VAL A 32 0.30 22.77 6.29
N ASN A 33 -0.98 23.06 6.07
CA ASN A 33 -1.96 22.08 5.61
C ASN A 33 -1.97 21.99 4.08
N HIS A 34 -0.95 21.33 3.52
CA HIS A 34 -0.84 21.02 2.09
C HIS A 34 -0.70 19.52 1.82
N GLY A 35 -1.07 18.67 2.78
CA GLY A 35 -1.09 17.24 2.55
C GLY A 35 -2.04 16.92 1.40
N SER A 36 -1.57 16.18 0.40
CA SER A 36 -2.45 15.66 -0.65
C SER A 36 -3.59 14.89 0.02
N GLN A 37 -4.84 15.25 -0.30
CA GLN A 37 -5.99 14.49 0.17
C GLN A 37 -6.00 13.14 -0.54
N TYR A 38 -6.07 12.06 0.22
CA TYR A 38 -6.20 10.70 -0.32
C TYR A 38 -7.06 9.85 0.61
N LEU A 39 -7.63 8.77 0.06
CA LEU A 39 -8.20 7.68 0.86
C LEU A 39 -7.13 6.61 1.09
N THR A 40 -7.17 5.94 2.23
CA THR A 40 -6.43 4.69 2.42
C THR A 40 -7.10 3.53 1.68
N LEU A 41 -6.36 2.44 1.43
CA LEU A 41 -6.90 1.20 0.86
C LEU A 41 -8.21 0.77 1.53
N LYS A 42 -8.22 0.69 2.86
CA LYS A 42 -9.39 0.24 3.62
C LYS A 42 -10.57 1.19 3.46
N GLU A 43 -10.36 2.49 3.58
CA GLU A 43 -11.44 3.48 3.41
C GLU A 43 -12.05 3.43 2.01
N ALA A 44 -11.21 3.31 0.98
CA ALA A 44 -11.67 3.27 -0.41
C ALA A 44 -12.45 1.98 -0.73
N LEU A 45 -12.01 0.83 -0.20
CA LEU A 45 -12.73 -0.44 -0.32
C LEU A 45 -14.06 -0.43 0.46
N ASP A 46 -14.07 0.06 1.69
CA ASP A 46 -15.28 0.15 2.52
C ASP A 46 -16.34 1.07 1.88
N LYS A 47 -15.89 2.18 1.26
CA LYS A 47 -16.74 3.09 0.49
C LYS A 47 -17.12 2.57 -0.90
N ARG A 48 -16.60 1.41 -1.32
CA ARG A 48 -16.78 0.83 -2.68
C ARG A 48 -16.31 1.76 -3.81
N LEU A 49 -15.30 2.58 -3.52
CA LEU A 49 -14.65 3.47 -4.50
C LEU A 49 -13.39 2.85 -5.10
N LEU A 50 -12.95 1.71 -4.57
CA LEU A 50 -11.84 0.93 -5.09
C LEU A 50 -12.32 -0.49 -5.38
N THR A 51 -11.95 -1.01 -6.55
CA THR A 51 -12.15 -2.42 -6.89
C THR A 51 -10.81 -3.03 -7.25
N ILE A 52 -10.50 -4.17 -6.63
CA ILE A 52 -9.25 -4.91 -6.88
C ILE A 52 -9.63 -6.32 -7.34
N ALA A 53 -9.10 -6.75 -8.48
CA ALA A 53 -9.38 -8.05 -9.08
C ALA A 53 -8.14 -8.64 -9.76
N GLU A 54 -8.22 -9.93 -10.07
CA GLU A 54 -7.27 -10.58 -10.97
C GLU A 54 -7.30 -9.90 -12.36
N VAL A 55 -6.14 -9.80 -13.03
CA VAL A 55 -6.06 -9.21 -14.38
C VAL A 55 -6.80 -10.02 -15.44
N SER A 56 -6.99 -11.32 -15.21
CA SER A 56 -7.69 -12.26 -16.10
C SER A 56 -8.41 -13.34 -15.30
N GLN A 57 -9.31 -14.12 -15.96
CA GLN A 57 -9.93 -15.30 -15.33
C GLN A 57 -8.90 -16.38 -14.93
N GLY A 58 -7.75 -16.42 -15.62
CA GLY A 58 -6.63 -17.28 -15.28
C GLY A 58 -5.94 -16.89 -13.98
N GLY A 59 -6.10 -15.65 -13.53
CA GLY A 59 -5.23 -15.03 -12.53
C GLY A 59 -3.86 -14.72 -13.13
N SER A 60 -3.19 -13.69 -12.63
CA SER A 60 -1.78 -13.45 -12.94
C SER A 60 -1.06 -13.14 -11.65
N VAL A 61 0.06 -13.82 -11.41
CA VAL A 61 1.06 -13.35 -10.47
C VAL A 61 2.19 -12.86 -11.36
N PRO A 62 2.67 -11.63 -11.13
CA PRO A 62 2.64 -10.85 -9.89
C PRO A 62 1.73 -9.62 -9.93
N GLU A 63 0.61 -9.69 -10.64
CA GLU A 63 -0.14 -8.49 -11.03
C GLU A 63 -1.61 -8.55 -10.62
N LEU A 64 -2.11 -7.47 -10.03
CA LEU A 64 -3.55 -7.24 -9.86
C LEU A 64 -4.00 -6.02 -10.63
N LYS A 65 -5.26 -6.06 -11.07
CA LYS A 65 -5.93 -4.89 -11.63
C LYS A 65 -6.64 -4.14 -10.52
N VAL A 66 -6.39 -2.84 -10.43
CA VAL A 66 -7.09 -1.92 -9.53
C VAL A 66 -7.81 -0.86 -10.34
N VAL A 67 -9.06 -0.61 -9.97
CA VAL A 67 -9.88 0.46 -10.49
C VAL A 67 -10.22 1.39 -9.33
N ASN A 68 -9.73 2.64 -9.39
CA ASN A 68 -10.07 3.71 -8.47
C ASN A 68 -11.14 4.61 -9.10
N THR A 69 -12.34 4.63 -8.56
CA THR A 69 -13.45 5.50 -8.98
C THR A 69 -13.69 6.66 -8.02
N ALA A 70 -12.80 6.87 -7.04
CA ALA A 70 -12.85 8.05 -6.18
C ALA A 70 -12.44 9.30 -6.97
N GLU A 71 -12.95 10.45 -6.54
CA GLU A 71 -12.55 11.78 -7.03
C GLU A 71 -11.24 12.28 -6.42
N ILE A 72 -10.63 11.49 -5.52
CA ILE A 72 -9.33 11.76 -4.92
C ILE A 72 -8.42 10.53 -5.03
N PRO A 73 -7.08 10.71 -4.93
CA PRO A 73 -6.14 9.61 -4.92
C PRO A 73 -6.40 8.57 -3.82
N VAL A 74 -5.96 7.34 -4.06
CA VAL A 74 -6.00 6.25 -3.07
C VAL A 74 -4.58 5.77 -2.77
N LEU A 75 -4.17 5.83 -1.50
CA LEU A 75 -2.86 5.39 -1.04
C LEU A 75 -2.92 3.91 -0.65
N LEU A 76 -2.09 3.13 -1.33
CA LEU A 76 -1.85 1.72 -1.08
C LEU A 76 -0.45 1.56 -0.47
N LEU A 77 -0.32 0.95 0.71
CA LEU A 77 0.94 0.89 1.44
C LEU A 77 1.67 -0.44 1.25
N ASP A 78 3.00 -0.37 1.19
CA ASP A 78 3.83 -1.57 1.17
C ASP A 78 3.54 -2.51 2.34
N GLY A 79 3.26 -3.77 2.02
CA GLY A 79 2.98 -4.81 3.01
C GLY A 79 1.53 -4.91 3.48
N GLU A 80 0.59 -4.11 2.95
CA GLU A 80 -0.84 -4.39 3.16
C GLU A 80 -1.26 -5.70 2.49
N GLU A 81 -1.97 -6.54 3.22
CA GLU A 81 -2.51 -7.79 2.69
C GLU A 81 -3.93 -7.60 2.12
N LEU A 82 -4.08 -8.09 0.89
CA LEU A 82 -5.32 -8.21 0.14
C LEU A 82 -5.81 -9.66 0.24
N ALA A 83 -6.97 -9.85 0.84
CA ALA A 83 -7.56 -11.18 1.05
C ALA A 83 -8.62 -11.51 0.01
N GLY A 84 -8.72 -12.80 -0.36
CA GLY A 84 -9.76 -13.32 -1.25
C GLY A 84 -9.21 -13.84 -2.58
N ALA A 85 -9.99 -13.68 -3.65
CA ALA A 85 -9.68 -14.13 -5.01
C ALA A 85 -9.16 -15.57 -5.05
N LYS A 86 -8.15 -15.88 -5.88
CA LYS A 86 -7.56 -17.22 -5.95
C LYS A 86 -6.61 -17.52 -4.78
N GLN A 87 -5.95 -16.50 -4.26
CA GLN A 87 -4.97 -16.53 -3.19
C GLN A 87 -4.86 -15.13 -2.58
N ASN A 88 -4.45 -15.04 -1.31
CA ASN A 88 -4.12 -13.73 -0.73
C ASN A 88 -2.84 -13.16 -1.35
N ARG A 89 -2.77 -11.84 -1.35
CA ARG A 89 -1.71 -11.05 -1.97
C ARG A 89 -1.23 -9.99 -1.00
N VAL A 90 0.04 -9.61 -1.14
CA VAL A 90 0.61 -8.48 -0.42
C VAL A 90 1.20 -7.49 -1.40
N LEU A 91 0.99 -6.20 -1.17
CA LEU A 91 1.57 -5.14 -1.98
C LEU A 91 3.10 -5.16 -1.88
N ASN A 92 3.77 -4.98 -3.03
CA ASN A 92 5.24 -4.97 -3.12
C ASN A 92 5.87 -3.60 -2.89
N THR A 93 5.07 -2.54 -3.00
CA THR A 93 5.52 -1.16 -2.85
C THR A 93 4.35 -0.27 -2.47
N THR A 94 4.66 0.93 -1.97
CA THR A 94 3.67 1.98 -1.74
C THR A 94 3.31 2.65 -3.06
N ILE A 95 2.01 2.78 -3.34
CA ILE A 95 1.47 3.31 -4.59
C ILE A 95 0.40 4.35 -4.25
N LEU A 96 0.52 5.55 -4.81
CA LEU A 96 -0.54 6.54 -4.80
C LEU A 96 -1.30 6.43 -6.12
N LEU A 97 -2.46 5.78 -6.10
CA LEU A 97 -3.31 5.64 -7.26
C LEU A 97 -4.01 6.95 -7.55
N LYS A 98 -3.92 7.41 -8.80
CA LYS A 98 -4.65 8.59 -9.28
C LYS A 98 -6.16 8.37 -9.14
N GLU A 99 -6.92 9.45 -8.90
CA GLU A 99 -8.37 9.48 -9.01
C GLU A 99 -8.85 9.01 -10.39
N ASN A 100 -10.03 8.37 -10.45
CA ASN A 100 -10.66 7.92 -11.70
C ASN A 100 -9.69 7.18 -12.65
N SER A 101 -8.95 6.20 -12.12
CA SER A 101 -7.89 5.50 -12.86
C SER A 101 -8.01 3.99 -12.78
N GLU A 102 -7.46 3.33 -13.80
CA GLU A 102 -7.20 1.89 -13.81
C GLU A 102 -5.68 1.68 -13.82
N THR A 103 -5.18 0.78 -12.97
CA THR A 103 -3.74 0.54 -12.82
C THR A 103 -3.47 -0.92 -12.51
N ILE A 104 -2.42 -1.47 -13.12
CA ILE A 104 -1.88 -2.78 -12.77
C ILE A 104 -0.83 -2.59 -11.68
N ILE A 105 -1.01 -3.28 -10.55
CA ILE A 105 -0.14 -3.14 -9.38
C ILE A 105 0.67 -4.42 -9.13
N PRO A 106 1.93 -4.29 -8.68
CA PRO A 106 2.76 -5.44 -8.33
C PRO A 106 2.42 -5.98 -6.93
N VAL A 107 2.26 -7.29 -6.85
CA VAL A 107 1.99 -8.03 -5.61
C VAL A 107 2.80 -9.31 -5.52
N SER A 108 2.96 -9.81 -4.29
CA SER A 108 3.48 -11.15 -4.02
C SER A 108 2.40 -12.03 -3.38
N CYS A 109 2.51 -13.34 -3.57
CA CYS A 109 1.62 -14.32 -2.95
C CYS A 109 1.97 -14.50 -1.46
N THR A 110 0.96 -14.56 -0.58
CA THR A 110 1.18 -14.84 0.86
C THR A 110 0.77 -16.25 1.27
N GLU A 111 0.21 -17.05 0.35
CA GLU A 111 -0.32 -18.38 0.64
C GLU A 111 0.21 -19.43 -0.32
N GLN A 112 0.63 -20.57 0.21
CA GLN A 112 1.04 -21.73 -0.58
C GLN A 112 -0.16 -22.67 -0.83
N GLY A 113 -0.28 -23.19 -2.05
CA GLY A 113 -1.12 -24.35 -2.35
C GLY A 113 -2.62 -24.11 -2.61
N ARG A 114 -3.16 -22.92 -2.31
CA ARG A 114 -4.53 -22.55 -2.73
C ARG A 114 -4.50 -21.98 -4.15
N TRP A 115 -5.31 -22.46 -5.09
CA TRP A 115 -5.48 -21.79 -6.41
C TRP A 115 -6.92 -21.91 -6.88
N ALA A 116 -7.83 -21.45 -6.02
CA ALA A 116 -9.27 -21.53 -6.24
C ALA A 116 -9.93 -20.25 -5.73
N TYR A 117 -10.93 -19.77 -6.47
CA TYR A 117 -11.65 -18.54 -6.12
C TYR A 117 -12.47 -18.71 -4.84
N THR A 118 -12.26 -17.80 -3.89
CA THR A 118 -13.17 -17.60 -2.75
C THR A 118 -14.07 -16.37 -2.95
N SER A 119 -13.67 -15.45 -3.83
CA SER A 119 -14.40 -14.24 -4.20
C SER A 119 -13.94 -13.76 -5.58
N ARG A 120 -14.72 -12.89 -6.24
CA ARG A 120 -14.31 -12.27 -7.53
C ARG A 120 -13.37 -11.06 -7.35
N VAL A 121 -13.38 -10.46 -6.17
CA VAL A 121 -12.63 -9.25 -5.83
C VAL A 121 -11.88 -9.45 -4.51
N PHE A 122 -10.79 -8.69 -4.33
CA PHE A 122 -10.05 -8.65 -3.07
C PHE A 122 -10.70 -7.69 -2.08
N LYS A 123 -10.44 -7.93 -0.79
CA LYS A 123 -10.80 -7.04 0.32
C LYS A 123 -9.56 -6.72 1.16
N ALA A 124 -9.61 -5.65 1.94
CA ALA A 124 -8.59 -5.39 2.95
C ALA A 124 -8.69 -6.47 4.03
N SER A 125 -7.60 -7.18 4.28
CA SER A 125 -7.55 -8.17 5.37
C SER A 125 -7.55 -7.50 6.76
N GLY A 126 -7.03 -6.27 6.84
CA GLY A 126 -6.67 -5.61 8.09
C GLY A 126 -5.27 -6.00 8.59
N ASN A 127 -4.60 -6.94 7.93
CA ASN A 127 -3.27 -7.40 8.26
C ASN A 127 -2.21 -6.58 7.51
N PHE A 128 -1.08 -6.39 8.18
CA PHE A 128 0.15 -5.90 7.60
C PHE A 128 1.25 -6.92 7.79
N MET A 129 2.04 -7.13 6.75
CA MET A 129 3.23 -7.97 6.81
C MET A 129 4.20 -7.44 7.88
N ASN A 130 4.81 -8.31 8.69
CA ASN A 130 5.79 -7.87 9.69
C ASN A 130 7.08 -7.33 9.02
N ARG A 131 7.92 -6.64 9.80
CA ARG A 131 9.16 -6.01 9.31
C ARG A 131 10.07 -7.01 8.60
N ASP A 132 10.34 -8.15 9.23
CA ASP A 132 11.35 -9.09 8.72
C ASP A 132 10.90 -9.74 7.41
N THR A 133 9.62 -10.13 7.30
CA THR A 133 9.07 -10.66 6.04
C THR A 133 9.02 -9.58 4.96
N ARG A 134 8.73 -8.30 5.31
CA ARG A 134 8.82 -7.18 4.35
C ARG A 134 10.23 -7.03 3.79
N VAL A 135 11.27 -7.14 4.62
CA VAL A 135 12.67 -7.09 4.18
C VAL A 135 13.00 -8.25 3.25
N ILE A 136 12.56 -9.48 3.56
CA ILE A 136 12.78 -10.66 2.71
C ILE A 136 12.11 -10.46 1.35
N LYS A 137 10.83 -10.07 1.34
CA LYS A 137 10.05 -9.78 0.13
C LYS A 137 10.73 -8.69 -0.71
N TYR A 138 11.10 -7.57 -0.08
CA TYR A 138 11.77 -6.46 -0.74
C TYR A 138 13.05 -6.93 -1.44
N ASN A 139 13.92 -7.68 -0.73
CA ASN A 139 15.15 -8.20 -1.31
C ASN A 139 14.91 -9.21 -2.45
N ALA A 140 13.86 -10.02 -2.38
CA ALA A 140 13.48 -10.94 -3.45
C ALA A 140 13.04 -10.16 -4.70
N VAL A 141 12.09 -9.23 -4.54
CA VAL A 141 11.58 -8.38 -5.63
C VAL A 141 12.70 -7.53 -6.23
N SER A 142 13.55 -6.90 -5.41
CA SER A 142 14.67 -6.09 -5.90
C SER A 142 15.76 -6.90 -6.61
N ARG A 143 15.92 -8.19 -6.30
CA ARG A 143 16.79 -9.09 -7.09
C ARG A 143 16.14 -9.42 -8.43
N SER A 144 14.87 -9.83 -8.43
CA SER A 144 14.14 -10.12 -9.66
C SER A 144 14.11 -8.95 -10.65
N LEU A 145 13.84 -7.73 -10.16
CA LEU A 145 13.82 -6.53 -11.00
C LEU A 145 15.20 -6.20 -11.59
N ARG A 146 16.29 -6.50 -10.87
CA ARG A 146 17.66 -6.30 -11.37
C ARG A 146 18.04 -7.32 -12.44
N ASP A 147 17.64 -8.57 -12.24
CA ASP A 147 18.05 -9.69 -13.10
C ASP A 147 17.18 -9.81 -14.35
N ASN A 148 15.86 -9.58 -14.23
CA ASN A 148 14.87 -9.89 -15.26
C ASN A 148 13.88 -8.74 -15.57
N LEU A 149 14.04 -7.56 -14.96
CA LEU A 149 13.13 -6.40 -15.11
C LEU A 149 11.65 -6.67 -14.78
N ALA A 150 11.36 -7.78 -14.07
CA ALA A 150 10.00 -8.18 -13.71
C ALA A 150 9.87 -8.37 -12.20
N TYR A 151 8.67 -8.12 -11.67
CA TYR A 151 8.29 -8.59 -10.34
C TYR A 151 8.17 -10.13 -10.44
N ALA A 152 8.72 -10.88 -9.51
CA ALA A 152 8.60 -12.34 -9.45
C ALA A 152 8.40 -12.77 -8.00
#